data_AF-A0A843T6P1-F1
#
_entry.id   AF-A0A843T6P1-F1
#
_cell.length_a   1.000
_cell.length_b   1.000
_cell.length_c   1.000
_cell.angle_alpha   90.00
_cell.angle_beta   90.00
_cell.angle_gamma   90.00
#
_symmetry.space_group_name_H-M   'P 1'
#
loop_
_entity.id
_entity.type
_entity.pdbx_description
1 polymer ?
#
loop_
_entity_poly.entity_id
_entity_poly.type
_entity_poly.pdbx_seq_one_letter_code
_entity_poly.pdbx_strand_id
1 'polypeptide(L)' 'MAYDEALADRIRGALVARPDVTEKKMFGGLAFLLNGKMFCGIAKDDLMVRVGPDYHERDKG' A
#
# COMPACT_ATOMS: atom_id res chain seq x y z
N MET A 1 -17.04 -0.74 -0.87
CA MET A 1 -15.99 0.03 -1.60
C MET A 1 -14.95 -0.93 -2.14
N ALA A 2 -14.05 -0.49 -3.01
CA ALA A 2 -12.93 -1.31 -3.49
C ALA A 2 -11.87 -1.56 -2.39
N TYR A 3 -11.71 -0.61 -1.46
CA TYR A 3 -10.76 -0.68 -0.35
C TYR A 3 -11.28 0.15 0.84
N ASP A 4 -10.68 -0.04 2.03
CA ASP A 4 -10.89 0.79 3.22
C ASP A 4 -10.25 2.18 3.07
N GLU A 5 -11.07 3.22 2.97
CA GLU A 5 -10.63 4.62 2.88
C GLU A 5 -9.97 5.13 4.17
N ALA A 6 -10.41 4.66 5.34
CA ALA A 6 -9.79 5.08 6.61
C ALA A 6 -8.35 4.53 6.71
N LEU A 7 -8.12 3.31 6.21
CA LEU A 7 -6.77 2.77 6.07
C LEU A 7 -5.95 3.56 5.04
N ALA A 8 -6.56 3.94 3.91
CA ALA A 8 -5.89 4.77 2.90
C ALA A 8 -5.45 6.13 3.47
N ASP A 9 -6.31 6.79 4.24
CA ASP A 9 -6.00 8.09 4.87
C ASP A 9 -4.86 8.00 5.88
N ARG A 10 -4.78 6.90 6.64
CA ARG A 10 -3.63 6.65 7.53
C ARG A 10 -2.32 6.54 6.76
N ILE A 11 -2.33 5.84 5.62
CA ILE A 11 -1.15 5.70 4.76
C ILE A 11 -0.79 7.06 4.13
N ARG A 12 -1.76 7.83 3.64
CA ARG A 12 -1.56 9.19 3.13
C ARG A 12 -0.89 10.09 4.17
N GLY A 13 -1.37 10.04 5.42
CA GLY A 13 -0.77 10.78 6.53
C GLY A 13 0.69 10.40 6.79
N ALA A 14 1.00 9.10 6.77
CA ALA A 14 2.38 8.62 6.94
C ALA A 14 3.32 9.02 5.79
N LEU A 15 2.77 9.30 4.61
CA LEU A 15 3.52 9.62 3.38
C LEU A 15 3.47 11.09 3.00
N VAL A 16 2.96 11.97 3.86
CA VAL A 16 2.80 13.41 3.57
C VAL A 16 4.10 14.08 3.11
N ALA A 17 5.25 13.63 3.61
CA ALA A 17 6.57 14.16 3.27
C ALA A 17 7.20 13.50 2.02
N ARG A 18 6.45 12.65 1.29
CA ARG A 18 6.92 11.85 0.15
C ARG A 18 6.18 12.23 -1.14
N PRO A 19 6.55 13.36 -1.79
CA PRO A 19 5.93 13.79 -3.05
C PRO A 19 6.24 12.86 -4.23
N ASP A 20 7.22 11.97 -4.07
CA ASP A 20 7.61 10.91 -5.01
C ASP A 20 6.69 9.68 -4.97
N VAL A 21 5.71 9.68 -4.07
CA VAL A 21 4.66 8.66 -3.99
C VAL A 21 3.43 9.09 -4.76
N THR A 22 2.89 8.16 -5.56
CA THR A 22 1.64 8.33 -6.32
C THR A 22 0.64 7.24 -5.96
N GLU A 23 -0.63 7.58 -6.07
CA GLU A 23 -1.75 6.65 -5.84
C GLU A 23 -2.30 6.11 -7.18
N LYS A 24 -2.59 4.82 -7.24
CA LYS A 24 -3.24 4.21 -8.40
C LYS A 24 -4.30 3.21 -7.98
N LYS A 25 -5.52 3.36 -8.51
CA LYS A 25 -6.57 2.33 -8.37
C LYS A 25 -6.22 1.16 -9.28
N MET A 26 -6.02 -0.02 -8.68
CA MET A 26 -5.65 -1.24 -9.41
C MET A 26 -6.00 -2.48 -8.59
N PHE A 27 -6.23 -3.61 -9.28
CA PHE A 27 -6.53 -4.90 -8.66
C PHE A 27 -7.74 -4.88 -7.70
N GLY A 28 -8.73 -4.02 -7.98
CA GLY A 28 -9.89 -3.88 -7.11
C GLY A 28 -9.60 -3.19 -5.78
N GLY A 29 -8.49 -2.46 -5.66
CA GLY A 29 -8.07 -1.73 -4.45
C GLY A 29 -7.30 -0.44 -4.77
N LEU A 30 -6.48 0.02 -3.81
CA LEU A 30 -5.62 1.21 -3.93
C LEU A 30 -4.15 0.82 -3.79
N ALA A 31 -3.30 1.31 -4.67
CA ALA A 31 -1.85 1.08 -4.63
C ALA A 31 -1.08 2.38 -4.43
N PHE A 32 -0.02 2.31 -3.63
CA PHE A 32 0.96 3.38 -3.44
C PHE A 32 2.26 3.01 -4.16
N LEU A 33 2.67 3.89 -5.07
CA LEU A 33 3.80 3.68 -5.96
C LEU A 33 4.86 4.73 -5.68
N LEU A 34 6.08 4.28 -5.43
CA LEU A 34 7.27 5.12 -5.33
C LEU A 34 8.00 5.08 -6.67
N ASN A 35 8.12 6.22 -7.36
CA ASN A 35 8.75 6.29 -8.70
C ASN A 35 8.18 5.25 -9.68
N GLY A 36 6.86 5.05 -9.67
CA GLY A 36 6.16 4.07 -10.52
C GLY A 36 6.27 2.60 -10.07
N LYS A 37 6.95 2.30 -8.95
CA LYS A 37 7.04 0.96 -8.38
C LYS A 37 6.14 0.85 -7.15
N MET A 38 5.17 -0.07 -7.19
CA MET A 38 4.29 -0.34 -6.05
C MET A 38 5.11 -0.87 -4.86
N PHE A 39 5.00 -0.23 -3.70
CA PHE A 39 5.60 -0.71 -2.44
C PHE A 39 4.54 -1.11 -1.40
N CYS A 40 3.34 -0.57 -1.50
CA CYS A 40 2.22 -0.86 -0.61
C CYS A 40 0.90 -0.79 -1.38
N GLY A 41 -0.12 -1.52 -0.92
CA GLY A 41 -1.49 -1.42 -1.44
C GLY A 41 -2.52 -1.93 -0.45
N ILE A 42 -3.78 -1.53 -0.66
CA ILE A 42 -4.94 -1.96 0.12
C ILE A 42 -5.84 -2.75 -0.82
N ALA A 43 -6.22 -3.95 -0.41
CA ALA A 43 -7.20 -4.78 -1.10
C ALA A 43 -8.30 -5.15 -0.11
N LYS A 44 -9.53 -4.63 -0.33
CA LYS A 44 -10.62 -4.73 0.66
C LYS A 44 -10.18 -4.14 2.01
N ASP A 45 -9.96 -5.00 3.00
CA ASP A 45 -9.61 -4.66 4.38
C ASP A 45 -8.15 -5.03 4.71
N ASP A 46 -7.42 -5.62 3.75
CA ASP A 46 -6.05 -6.08 3.93
C ASP A 46 -5.02 -5.08 3.41
N LEU A 47 -3.92 -4.93 4.16
CA LEU A 47 -2.75 -4.16 3.76
C LEU A 47 -1.67 -5.08 3.18
N MET A 48 -1.30 -4.86 1.92
CA MET A 48 -0.21 -5.57 1.26
C MET A 48 1.03 -4.67 1.23
N VAL A 49 2.16 -5.16 1.75
CA VAL A 49 3.42 -4.40 1.78
C VAL A 49 4.54 -5.23 1.16
N ARG A 50 5.38 -4.60 0.32
CA ARG A 50 6.64 -5.22 -0.13
C ARG A 50 7.68 -5.08 0.97
N VAL A 51 7.97 -6.19 1.65
CA VAL A 51 8.93 -6.24 2.77
C VAL A 51 10.34 -6.70 2.34
N GLY A 52 10.54 -7.06 1.07
CA GLY A 52 11.80 -7.62 0.59
C GLY A 52 11.96 -9.11 0.93
N PRO A 53 12.95 -9.81 0.35
CA PRO A 53 13.13 -11.25 0.50
C PRO A 53 13.40 -11.66 1.96
N ASP A 54 14.12 -10.82 2.72
CA ASP A 54 14.51 -11.10 4.11
C ASP A 54 13.33 -11.18 5.09
N TYR A 55 12.17 -10.67 4.67
CA TYR A 55 10.97 -10.57 5.51
C TYR A 55 9.76 -11.31 4.91
N HIS A 56 9.89 -11.93 3.74
CA HIS A 56 8.80 -12.64 3.07
C HIS A 56 8.34 -13.90 3.83
N GLU A 57 9.19 -14.48 4.67
CA GLU A 57 8.94 -15.77 5.34
C GLU A 57 8.26 -15.66 6.72
N ARG A 58 8.04 -14.45 7.24
CA ARG A 58 7.53 -14.26 8.61
C ARG A 58 6.01 -14.20 8.73
N ASP A 59 5.27 -14.22 7.63
CA ASP A 59 3.82 -14.07 7.63
C ASP A 59 3.13 -15.36 7.20
N LYS A 60 3.29 -16.40 8.01
CA LYS A 60 2.37 -17.53 8.07
C LYS A 60 1.83 -17.60 9.50
N GLY A 61 0.79 -16.81 9.75
CA GLY A 61 -0.16 -17.10 10.83
C GLY A 61 -0.87 -18.41 10.57
#